data_AF-A0A818YXA8-F1
#
_entry.id   AF-A0A818YXA8-F1
#
_cell.length_a   1.000
_cell.length_b   1.000
_cell.length_c   1.000
_cell.angle_alpha   90.00
_cell.angle_beta   90.00
_cell.angle_gamma   90.00
#
_symmetry.space_group_name_H-M   'P 1'
#
loop_
_entity.id
_entity.type
_entity.pdbx_description
1 polymer ?
#
loop_
_entity_poly.entity_id
_entity_poly.type
_entity_poly.pdbx_seq_one_letter_code
_entity_poly.pdbx_strand_id
1 'polypeptide(L)'
;MHQDVLSSRVQSYDGIPAWLYDKFPAPAHAYPWPLNSAPPVGDWFFGYELINEPWAGNYIANPFLILPGIAGSTNLQPLYDKLAKAIRSVDKKTLIFYEPVTWGVRLNGKYVGTGFTHVPGGDSYRDRSVLSYHYYCIVLSLDPVPGNGTIPIFERVLCDDIEGPAVFESVRVRIQDVIRLIQPKKLKRSLFLLNSLCINEDQILNEKF
;
A
#
# COMPACT_ATOMS: atom_id res chain seq x y z
N MET A 1 -1.55 10.58 -0.02
CA MET A 1 -0.81 11.68 0.62
C MET A 1 0.64 11.27 0.58
N HIS A 2 1.43 11.87 -0.32
CA HIS A 2 2.81 11.41 -0.57
C HIS A 2 3.76 11.94 0.50
N GLN A 3 4.80 11.17 0.86
CA GLN A 3 5.95 11.56 1.69
C GLN A 3 7.10 10.59 1.45
N ASP A 4 8.35 11.08 1.35
CA ASP A 4 9.53 10.21 1.45
C ASP A 4 10.52 10.78 2.48
N VAL A 5 10.89 9.94 3.46
CA VAL A 5 11.76 10.34 4.58
C VAL A 5 11.20 11.58 5.30
N LEU A 6 9.89 11.60 5.50
CA LEU A 6 9.13 12.57 6.30
C LEU A 6 9.02 13.99 5.71
N SER A 7 10.12 14.67 5.39
CA SER A 7 10.09 16.10 5.07
C SER A 7 11.32 16.60 4.33
N SER A 8 11.14 17.66 3.54
CA SER A 8 12.23 18.51 3.04
C SER A 8 13.16 19.05 4.13
N ARG A 9 12.73 19.09 5.41
CA ARG A 9 13.59 19.43 6.56
C ARG A 9 14.72 18.45 6.85
N VAL A 10 14.61 17.20 6.40
CA VAL A 10 15.67 16.18 6.55
C VAL A 10 16.35 15.86 5.21
N GLN A 11 16.33 16.83 4.29
CA GLN A 11 16.99 16.76 2.98
C GLN A 11 16.44 15.65 2.06
N SER A 12 15.12 15.43 2.08
CA SER A 12 14.42 14.43 1.28
C SER A 12 13.04 14.89 0.79
N TYR A 13 12.48 14.14 -0.16
CA TYR A 13 11.31 14.39 -1.02
C TYR A 13 9.95 14.58 -0.28
N ASP A 14 9.04 15.28 -0.97
CA ASP A 14 7.86 16.03 -0.49
C ASP A 14 6.77 15.27 0.29
N GLY A 15 6.11 15.97 1.23
CA GLY A 15 4.84 15.50 1.83
C GLY A 15 4.17 16.37 2.90
N ILE A 16 4.89 17.32 3.51
CA ILE A 16 4.38 18.14 4.63
C ILE A 16 3.92 19.54 4.16
N PRO A 17 2.78 20.07 4.68
CA PRO A 17 2.20 21.34 4.26
C PRO A 17 3.00 22.63 4.52
N ALA A 18 2.67 23.59 3.64
CA ALA A 18 3.08 24.99 3.53
C ALA A 18 3.47 25.65 4.84
N TRP A 19 2.68 25.78 5.90
CA TRP A 19 3.11 26.53 7.10
C TRP A 19 4.40 26.02 7.81
N LEU A 20 4.79 24.75 7.59
CA LEU A 20 6.11 24.19 7.96
C LEU A 20 7.17 24.50 6.88
N TYR A 21 6.73 24.49 5.62
CA TYR A 21 7.44 24.81 4.39
C TYR A 21 7.62 26.33 4.11
N ASP A 22 6.80 27.22 4.67
CA ASP A 22 6.70 28.67 4.54
C ASP A 22 7.77 29.35 5.41
N LYS A 23 8.57 28.54 6.09
CA LYS A 23 9.87 28.91 6.65
C LYS A 23 11.03 28.69 5.65
N PHE A 24 10.76 28.30 4.40
CA PHE A 24 11.71 28.13 3.29
C PHE A 24 11.46 29.13 2.14
N PRO A 25 12.47 29.55 1.35
CA PRO A 25 12.30 30.47 0.20
C PRO A 25 11.66 29.80 -1.04
N ALA A 26 10.96 30.58 -1.87
CA ALA A 26 10.05 30.07 -2.91
C ALA A 26 10.70 29.64 -4.25
N PRO A 27 10.17 28.60 -4.94
CA PRO A 27 10.66 28.11 -6.24
C PRO A 27 10.07 28.88 -7.45
N ALA A 28 10.80 28.89 -8.57
CA ALA A 28 10.45 29.67 -9.76
C ALA A 28 9.20 29.17 -10.54
N HIS A 29 8.76 27.92 -10.33
CA HIS A 29 7.58 27.35 -11.01
C HIS A 29 6.84 26.36 -10.08
N ALA A 30 5.57 26.65 -9.77
CA ALA A 30 4.76 25.89 -8.82
C ALA A 30 3.77 24.92 -9.50
N TYR A 31 3.41 23.85 -8.80
CA TYR A 31 2.35 22.92 -9.21
C TYR A 31 1.00 23.65 -9.36
N PRO A 32 0.15 23.35 -10.37
CA PRO A 32 0.22 22.24 -11.32
C PRO A 32 0.78 22.65 -12.69
N TRP A 33 1.98 23.24 -12.77
CA TRP A 33 2.61 23.46 -14.07
C TRP A 33 2.78 22.13 -14.85
N PRO A 34 2.37 22.02 -16.13
CA PRO A 34 1.90 23.06 -17.07
C PRO A 34 0.38 23.10 -17.31
N LEU A 35 -0.46 22.59 -16.40
CA LEU A 35 -1.91 22.52 -16.60
C LEU A 35 -2.60 23.85 -16.26
N ASN A 36 -3.35 24.40 -17.22
CA ASN A 36 -4.05 25.68 -17.10
C ASN A 36 -5.41 25.58 -16.36
N SER A 37 -5.91 24.37 -16.08
CA SER A 37 -7.12 24.15 -15.28
C SER A 37 -7.17 22.73 -14.70
N ALA A 38 -7.86 22.57 -13.56
CA ALA A 38 -8.15 21.26 -12.99
C ALA A 38 -9.20 20.52 -13.87
N PRO A 39 -9.02 19.23 -14.19
CA PRO A 39 -9.98 18.48 -14.99
C PRO A 39 -11.34 18.31 -14.27
N PRO A 40 -12.46 18.14 -15.01
CA PRO A 40 -13.80 18.01 -14.41
C PRO A 40 -13.88 16.85 -13.42
N VAL A 41 -14.57 17.04 -12.29
CA VAL A 41 -14.63 16.17 -11.09
C VAL A 41 -15.38 14.82 -11.32
N GLY A 42 -15.48 14.34 -12.55
CA GLY A 42 -16.22 13.13 -12.89
C GLY A 42 -15.39 11.84 -12.84
N ASP A 43 -14.14 11.86 -13.31
CA ASP A 43 -13.47 10.61 -13.74
C ASP A 43 -11.99 10.46 -13.31
N TRP A 44 -11.41 11.42 -12.59
CA TRP A 44 -9.98 11.36 -12.21
C TRP A 44 -9.73 11.12 -10.71
N PHE A 45 -10.77 11.21 -9.88
CA PHE A 45 -10.65 11.05 -8.45
C PHE A 45 -11.22 9.68 -8.01
N PHE A 46 -10.32 8.74 -7.74
CA PHE A 46 -10.68 7.37 -7.39
C PHE A 46 -10.72 7.11 -5.88
N GLY A 47 -9.93 7.84 -5.09
CA GLY A 47 -9.91 7.68 -3.63
C GLY A 47 -8.87 8.53 -2.90
N TYR A 48 -8.87 8.40 -1.57
CA TYR A 48 -7.85 8.99 -0.71
C TYR A 48 -6.84 7.94 -0.30
N GLU A 49 -5.58 8.12 -0.66
CA GLU A 49 -4.47 7.40 -0.05
C GLU A 49 -4.02 8.11 1.21
N LEU A 50 -4.16 7.43 2.36
CA LEU A 50 -3.99 8.04 3.68
C LEU A 50 -2.57 8.54 3.90
N ILE A 51 -1.57 7.75 3.52
CA ILE A 51 -0.15 8.09 3.60
C ILE A 51 0.68 7.11 2.76
N ASN A 52 1.62 7.64 1.99
CA ASN A 52 2.63 6.90 1.25
C ASN A 52 3.69 6.35 2.21
N GLU A 53 4.05 5.09 2.05
CA GLU A 53 5.21 4.45 2.68
C GLU A 53 5.40 4.80 4.17
N PRO A 54 4.40 4.57 5.02
CA PRO A 54 4.47 4.98 6.41
C PRO A 54 5.67 4.35 7.14
N TRP A 55 6.43 5.19 7.84
CA TRP A 55 7.52 4.71 8.67
C TRP A 55 7.03 4.02 9.94
N ALA A 56 7.79 3.02 10.41
CA ALA A 56 7.44 2.21 11.59
C ALA A 56 7.35 2.99 12.91
N GLY A 57 7.99 4.16 12.99
CA GLY A 57 8.06 5.01 14.19
C GLY A 57 9.45 4.96 14.85
N ASN A 58 9.51 5.34 16.13
CA ASN A 58 10.78 5.41 16.87
C ASN A 58 11.28 4.02 17.28
N TYR A 59 11.91 3.31 16.33
CA TYR A 59 12.46 1.98 16.56
C TYR A 59 13.69 1.96 17.46
N ILE A 60 14.34 3.10 17.72
CA ILE A 60 15.42 3.19 18.70
C ILE A 60 14.87 3.02 20.12
N ALA A 61 13.73 3.65 20.41
CA ALA A 61 13.04 3.50 21.70
C ALA A 61 12.27 2.18 21.81
N ASN A 62 11.73 1.67 20.69
CA ASN A 62 11.05 0.39 20.63
C ASN A 62 11.49 -0.44 19.40
N PRO A 63 12.54 -1.27 19.53
CA PRO A 63 13.09 -2.05 18.42
C PRO A 63 12.09 -2.99 17.75
N PHE A 64 11.05 -3.42 18.48
CA PHE A 64 10.02 -4.30 17.95
C PHE A 64 9.20 -3.67 16.82
N LEU A 65 9.20 -2.34 16.67
CA LEU A 65 8.49 -1.65 15.58
C LEU A 65 8.98 -2.05 14.18
N ILE A 66 10.21 -2.56 14.04
CA ILE A 66 10.72 -3.06 12.76
C ILE A 66 10.05 -4.38 12.36
N LEU A 67 9.46 -5.13 13.30
CA LEU A 67 8.72 -6.33 12.93
C LEU A 67 7.45 -5.93 12.17
N PRO A 68 7.19 -6.51 10.98
CA PRO A 68 6.18 -6.04 10.03
C PRO A 68 4.79 -5.77 10.65
N GLY A 69 4.34 -6.62 11.57
CA GLY A 69 3.02 -6.52 12.16
C GLY A 69 2.89 -5.55 13.33
N ILE A 70 4.00 -5.14 13.95
CA ILE A 70 3.96 -4.39 15.21
C ILE A 70 3.70 -2.91 14.95
N ALA A 71 4.40 -2.29 14.00
CA ALA A 71 4.12 -0.91 13.61
C ALA A 71 2.69 -0.74 13.06
N GLY A 72 2.24 -1.71 12.25
CA GLY A 72 0.89 -1.73 11.71
C GLY A 72 -0.20 -1.73 12.79
N SER A 73 -0.08 -2.62 13.77
CA SER A 73 -1.07 -2.73 14.87
C SER A 73 -0.96 -1.60 15.89
N THR A 74 0.26 -1.15 16.20
CA THR A 74 0.50 -0.20 17.31
C THR A 74 0.30 1.25 16.87
N ASN A 75 0.75 1.61 15.67
CA ASN A 75 0.82 2.99 15.22
C ASN A 75 -0.16 3.28 14.08
N LEU A 76 -0.13 2.46 13.03
CA LEU A 76 -0.86 2.76 11.79
C LEU A 76 -2.37 2.49 11.90
N GLN A 77 -2.77 1.38 12.51
CA GLN A 77 -4.20 1.06 12.65
C GLN A 77 -4.97 2.15 13.42
N PRO A 78 -4.53 2.58 14.62
CA PRO A 78 -5.22 3.65 15.35
C PRO A 78 -5.20 4.99 14.61
N LEU A 79 -4.12 5.30 13.86
CA LEU A 79 -4.05 6.49 13.02
C LEU A 79 -5.09 6.44 11.91
N TYR A 80 -5.15 5.32 11.18
CA TYR A 80 -6.07 5.14 10.06
C TYR A 80 -7.53 5.12 10.50
N ASP A 81 -7.85 4.57 11.66
CA ASP A 81 -9.21 4.64 12.20
C ASP A 81 -9.64 6.08 12.51
N LYS A 82 -8.72 6.90 13.05
CA LYS A 82 -8.99 8.33 13.29
C LYS A 82 -9.19 9.09 11.97
N LEU A 83 -8.31 8.87 10.99
CA LEU A 83 -8.41 9.51 9.67
C LEU A 83 -9.68 9.07 8.94
N ALA A 84 -9.96 7.77 8.90
CA ALA A 84 -11.17 7.24 8.29
C ALA A 84 -12.43 7.79 8.98
N LYS A 85 -12.48 7.86 10.31
CA LYS A 85 -13.61 8.48 11.02
C LYS A 85 -13.81 9.95 10.62
N ALA A 86 -12.72 10.72 10.49
CA ALA A 86 -12.77 12.11 10.08
C ALA A 86 -13.26 12.25 8.63
N ILE A 87 -12.67 11.51 7.69
CA ILE A 87 -13.08 11.48 6.27
C ILE A 87 -14.54 11.06 6.17
N ARG A 88 -14.92 9.96 6.82
CA ARG A 88 -16.29 9.45 6.83
C ARG A 88 -17.28 10.38 7.51
N SER A 89 -16.87 11.38 8.29
CA SER A 89 -17.82 12.38 8.80
C SER A 89 -18.38 13.28 7.68
N VAL A 90 -17.62 13.48 6.60
CA VAL A 90 -17.96 14.36 5.47
C VAL A 90 -18.14 13.63 4.14
N ASP A 91 -17.50 12.47 3.96
CA ASP A 91 -17.51 11.67 2.73
C ASP A 91 -17.74 10.19 3.03
N LYS A 92 -18.95 9.69 2.75
CA LYS A 92 -19.34 8.32 3.06
C LYS A 92 -18.95 7.30 1.97
N LYS A 93 -18.57 7.72 0.77
CA LYS A 93 -18.59 6.85 -0.42
C LYS A 93 -17.22 6.60 -1.04
N THR A 94 -16.36 7.60 -1.07
CA THR A 94 -15.05 7.53 -1.74
C THR A 94 -14.18 6.42 -1.17
N LEU A 95 -13.39 5.74 -2.02
CA LEU A 95 -12.46 4.70 -1.58
C LEU A 95 -11.37 5.28 -0.67
N ILE A 96 -10.97 4.51 0.35
CA ILE A 96 -9.80 4.83 1.18
C ILE A 96 -8.71 3.79 0.90
N PHE A 97 -7.60 4.26 0.36
CA PHE A 97 -6.36 3.51 0.16
C PHE A 97 -5.51 3.66 1.41
N TYR A 98 -5.02 2.54 1.93
CA TYR A 98 -4.20 2.52 3.13
C TYR A 98 -3.05 1.54 2.97
N GLU A 99 -1.88 1.96 3.42
CA GLU A 99 -0.64 1.21 3.28
C GLU A 99 -0.15 0.67 4.63
N PRO A 100 0.42 -0.53 4.68
CA PRO A 100 1.27 -0.93 5.80
C PRO A 100 2.62 -0.22 5.73
N VAL A 101 3.50 -0.44 6.72
CA VAL A 101 4.93 -0.14 6.52
C VAL A 101 5.42 -0.87 5.25
N THR A 102 6.42 -0.32 4.54
CA THR A 102 6.81 -0.81 3.19
C THR A 102 7.19 -2.29 3.13
N TRP A 103 7.78 -2.84 4.20
CA TRP A 103 8.10 -4.27 4.32
C TRP A 103 6.96 -5.11 4.93
N GLY A 104 5.83 -4.48 5.24
CA GLY A 104 4.65 -5.03 5.93
C GLY A 104 3.85 -6.07 5.15
N VAL A 105 4.16 -6.28 3.86
CA VAL A 105 3.52 -7.28 3.00
C VAL A 105 4.41 -8.49 2.70
N ARG A 106 5.68 -8.47 3.09
CA ARG A 106 6.66 -9.50 2.68
C ARG A 106 6.48 -10.85 3.35
N LEU A 107 5.89 -10.89 4.53
CA LEU A 107 5.57 -12.14 5.22
C LEU A 107 4.08 -12.22 5.49
N ASN A 108 3.55 -13.43 5.48
CA ASN A 108 2.14 -13.69 5.69
C ASN A 108 1.85 -14.04 7.17
N GLY A 109 0.90 -13.33 7.80
CA GLY A 109 0.42 -13.62 9.15
C GLY A 109 0.08 -12.38 9.98
N LYS A 110 -0.68 -12.55 11.06
CA LYS A 110 -1.15 -11.42 11.92
C LYS A 110 0.00 -10.60 12.54
N TYR A 111 1.10 -11.26 12.88
CA TYR A 111 2.25 -10.65 13.58
C TYR A 111 3.49 -10.45 12.70
N VAL A 112 3.42 -10.91 11.45
CA VAL A 112 4.51 -10.84 10.46
C VAL A 112 4.07 -10.22 9.12
N GLY A 113 2.78 -9.95 8.92
CA GLY A 113 2.27 -9.20 7.78
C GLY A 113 1.90 -7.76 8.18
N THR A 114 0.82 -7.23 7.61
CA THR A 114 0.47 -5.80 7.70
C THR A 114 0.20 -5.28 9.12
N GLY A 115 -0.06 -6.16 10.08
CA GLY A 115 -0.41 -5.79 11.46
C GLY A 115 -1.85 -5.32 11.66
N PHE A 116 -2.59 -5.06 10.59
CA PHE A 116 -3.98 -4.63 10.68
C PHE A 116 -4.88 -5.75 11.20
N THR A 117 -5.97 -5.42 11.87
CA THR A 117 -7.04 -6.37 12.25
C THR A 117 -8.38 -6.11 11.57
N HIS A 118 -8.57 -4.90 11.04
CA HIS A 118 -9.72 -4.49 10.23
C HIS A 118 -9.29 -3.41 9.24
N VAL A 119 -10.19 -3.06 8.32
CA VAL A 119 -10.01 -1.93 7.39
C VAL A 119 -10.20 -0.60 8.11
N PRO A 120 -9.62 0.52 7.64
CA PRO A 120 -9.76 1.83 8.28
C PRO A 120 -11.21 2.21 8.59
N GLY A 121 -11.50 2.51 9.85
CA GLY A 121 -12.83 2.89 10.31
C GLY A 121 -13.77 1.70 10.60
N GLY A 122 -13.29 0.46 10.46
CA GLY A 122 -14.00 -0.75 10.84
C GLY A 122 -14.70 -1.48 9.69
N ASP A 123 -15.24 -2.66 10.02
CA ASP A 123 -15.73 -3.65 9.04
C ASP A 123 -16.87 -3.16 8.14
N SER A 124 -17.62 -2.15 8.57
CA SER A 124 -18.67 -1.52 7.75
C SER A 124 -18.16 -0.81 6.50
N TYR A 125 -16.85 -0.52 6.41
CA TYR A 125 -16.23 0.17 5.28
C TYR A 125 -15.40 -0.74 4.37
N ARG A 126 -15.53 -2.07 4.52
CA ARG A 126 -14.76 -3.07 3.74
C ARG A 126 -14.98 -2.99 2.24
N ASP A 127 -16.16 -2.59 1.82
CA ASP A 127 -16.54 -2.43 0.41
C ASP A 127 -15.91 -1.20 -0.26
N ARG A 128 -15.25 -0.34 0.53
CA ARG A 128 -14.68 0.94 0.08
C ARG A 128 -13.33 1.25 0.75
N SER A 129 -12.62 0.21 1.14
CA SER A 129 -11.27 0.27 1.68
C SER A 129 -10.36 -0.61 0.84
N VAL A 130 -9.26 -0.05 0.35
CA VAL A 130 -8.33 -0.71 -0.55
C VAL A 130 -6.97 -0.79 0.13
N LEU A 131 -6.44 -2.01 0.26
CA LEU A 131 -5.07 -2.20 0.71
C LEU A 131 -4.16 -1.78 -0.45
N SER A 132 -3.51 -0.62 -0.29
CA SER A 132 -2.45 -0.16 -1.18
C SER A 132 -1.12 -0.71 -0.64
N TYR A 133 -0.23 -1.16 -1.52
CA TYR A 133 1.07 -1.69 -1.11
C TYR A 133 2.09 -1.51 -2.22
N HIS A 134 3.34 -1.34 -1.82
CA HIS A 134 4.47 -1.26 -2.73
C HIS A 134 5.18 -2.60 -2.79
N TYR A 135 5.65 -2.96 -3.99
CA TYR A 135 6.56 -4.06 -4.21
C TYR A 135 7.86 -3.54 -4.79
N TYR A 136 8.89 -3.54 -3.95
CA TYR A 136 10.28 -3.36 -4.36
C TYR A 136 11.03 -4.64 -4.01
N CYS A 137 11.70 -5.22 -5.01
CA CYS A 137 12.61 -6.32 -4.75
C CYS A 137 13.76 -5.83 -3.88
N ILE A 138 13.94 -6.43 -2.70
CA ILE A 138 14.96 -5.98 -1.75
C ILE A 138 16.37 -6.15 -2.31
N VAL A 139 16.55 -7.20 -3.12
CA VAL A 139 17.85 -7.53 -3.70
C VAL A 139 18.35 -6.35 -4.54
N LEU A 140 17.50 -5.80 -5.41
CA LEU A 140 17.81 -4.64 -6.24
C LEU A 140 17.86 -3.32 -5.46
N SER A 141 17.22 -3.27 -4.28
CA SER A 141 17.28 -2.10 -3.39
C SER A 141 18.58 -2.03 -2.59
N LEU A 142 19.25 -3.17 -2.38
CA LEU A 142 20.50 -3.28 -1.63
C LEU A 142 21.74 -3.24 -2.53
N ASP A 143 21.62 -3.67 -3.78
CA ASP A 143 22.66 -3.55 -4.80
C ASP A 143 22.07 -2.83 -6.04
N PRO A 144 22.03 -1.49 -6.03
CA PRO A 144 21.45 -0.73 -7.13
C PRO A 144 22.29 -0.91 -8.39
N VAL A 145 21.74 -1.67 -9.35
CA VAL A 145 22.36 -1.85 -10.67
C VAL A 145 22.53 -0.47 -11.31
N PRO A 146 23.75 -0.08 -11.76
CA PRO A 146 23.96 1.18 -12.47
C PRO A 146 22.98 1.27 -13.64
N GLY A 147 22.46 2.46 -13.96
CA GLY A 147 21.33 2.63 -14.90
C GLY A 147 21.50 2.04 -16.32
N ASN A 148 22.70 1.59 -16.70
CA ASN A 148 22.99 0.88 -17.96
C ASN A 148 23.52 -0.56 -17.76
N GLY A 149 23.52 -1.09 -16.53
CA GLY A 149 23.99 -2.43 -16.20
C GLY A 149 22.89 -3.48 -16.36
N THR A 150 23.28 -4.70 -16.72
CA THR A 150 22.37 -5.86 -16.69
C THR A 150 22.24 -6.38 -15.28
N ILE A 151 21.01 -6.58 -14.79
CA ILE A 151 20.74 -7.25 -13.52
C ILE A 151 21.33 -8.67 -13.58
N PRO A 152 22.19 -9.10 -12.63
CA PRO A 152 22.68 -10.46 -12.54
C PRO A 152 21.55 -11.50 -12.55
N ILE A 153 21.75 -12.62 -13.24
CA ILE A 153 20.73 -13.67 -13.40
C ILE A 153 20.15 -14.14 -12.07
N PHE A 154 21.00 -14.25 -11.05
CA PHE A 154 20.59 -14.71 -9.73
C PHE A 154 19.66 -13.70 -9.03
N GLU A 155 19.96 -12.41 -9.12
CA GLU A 155 19.10 -11.36 -8.55
C GLU A 155 17.75 -11.30 -9.24
N ARG A 156 17.75 -11.43 -10.57
CA ARG A 156 16.51 -11.50 -11.35
C ARG A 156 15.64 -12.69 -10.91
N VAL A 157 16.21 -13.88 -10.77
CA VAL A 157 15.48 -15.07 -10.29
C VAL A 157 14.95 -14.86 -8.87
N LEU A 158 15.75 -14.28 -7.97
CA LEU A 158 15.27 -13.97 -6.62
C LEU A 158 14.07 -13.01 -6.64
N CYS A 159 14.09 -11.97 -7.48
CA CYS A 159 13.00 -11.01 -7.58
C CYS A 159 11.76 -11.58 -8.27
N ASP A 160 11.92 -12.19 -9.44
CA ASP A 160 10.82 -12.60 -10.32
C ASP A 160 10.17 -13.90 -9.82
N ASP A 161 10.97 -14.86 -9.34
CA ASP A 161 10.50 -16.22 -9.07
C ASP A 161 10.32 -16.52 -7.57
N ILE A 162 10.84 -15.67 -6.67
CA ILE A 162 10.78 -15.91 -5.22
C ILE A 162 10.10 -14.77 -4.47
N GLU A 163 10.71 -13.57 -4.43
CA GLU A 163 10.23 -12.46 -3.61
C GLU A 163 8.88 -11.94 -4.09
N GLY A 164 8.74 -11.70 -5.40
CA GLY A 164 7.50 -11.23 -6.01
C GLY A 164 6.32 -12.16 -5.70
N PRO A 165 6.37 -13.44 -6.11
CA PRO A 165 5.31 -14.40 -5.82
C PRO A 165 4.98 -14.51 -4.33
N ALA A 166 5.98 -14.47 -3.44
CA ALA A 166 5.75 -14.51 -2.00
C ALA A 166 4.99 -13.28 -1.47
N VAL A 167 5.32 -12.08 -1.96
CA VAL A 167 4.62 -10.83 -1.62
C VAL A 167 3.18 -10.86 -2.15
N PHE A 168 2.98 -11.21 -3.41
CA PHE A 168 1.63 -11.30 -4.00
C PHE A 168 0.75 -12.33 -3.27
N GLU A 169 1.33 -13.49 -2.91
CA GLU A 169 0.65 -14.51 -2.12
C GLU A 169 0.28 -14.02 -0.72
N SER A 170 1.19 -13.31 -0.05
CA SER A 170 0.94 -12.71 1.26
C SER A 170 -0.22 -11.70 1.22
N VAL A 171 -0.24 -10.82 0.21
CA VAL A 171 -1.33 -9.87 -0.02
C VAL A 171 -2.64 -10.60 -0.33
N ARG A 172 -2.59 -11.62 -1.20
CA ARG A 172 -3.75 -12.42 -1.57
C ARG A 172 -4.38 -13.10 -0.36
N VAL A 173 -3.58 -13.76 0.49
CA VAL A 173 -4.07 -14.38 1.72
C VAL A 173 -4.66 -13.33 2.66
N ARG A 174 -4.03 -12.17 2.77
CA ARG A 174 -4.52 -11.10 3.63
C ARG A 174 -5.88 -10.56 3.18
N ILE A 175 -6.05 -10.31 1.89
CA ILE A 175 -7.34 -9.89 1.32
C ILE A 175 -8.38 -10.99 1.53
N GLN A 176 -8.00 -12.26 1.36
CA GLN A 176 -8.90 -13.39 1.59
C GLN A 176 -9.29 -13.59 3.04
N ASP A 177 -8.42 -13.31 4.01
CA ASP A 177 -8.77 -13.37 5.44
C ASP A 177 -9.79 -12.29 5.79
N VAL A 178 -9.67 -11.11 5.20
CA VAL A 178 -10.71 -10.08 5.24
C VAL A 178 -11.99 -10.64 4.61
N ILE A 179 -11.96 -11.20 3.40
CA ILE A 179 -13.16 -11.73 2.74
C ILE A 179 -13.79 -12.93 3.50
N ARG A 180 -13.00 -13.82 4.11
CA ARG A 180 -13.49 -14.99 4.85
C ARG A 180 -14.24 -14.62 6.13
N LEU A 181 -13.93 -13.46 6.73
CA LEU A 181 -14.74 -12.89 7.82
C LEU A 181 -16.13 -12.42 7.35
N ILE A 182 -16.36 -12.25 6.05
CA ILE A 182 -17.64 -11.84 5.44
C ILE A 182 -18.56 -13.04 5.19
N GLN A 183 -18.02 -14.26 5.07
CA GLN A 183 -18.79 -15.45 4.71
C GLN A 183 -19.25 -16.21 5.97
N PRO A 184 -20.54 -16.13 6.38
CA PRO A 184 -21.04 -17.02 7.42
C PRO A 184 -20.86 -18.48 6.98
N LYS A 185 -20.45 -19.35 7.91
CA LYS A 185 -20.08 -20.77 7.70
C LYS A 185 -21.02 -21.61 6.81
N LYS A 186 -22.24 -21.16 6.54
CA LYS A 186 -23.23 -21.84 5.70
C LYS A 186 -22.96 -21.75 4.19
N LEU A 187 -22.15 -20.81 3.69
CA LEU A 187 -21.91 -20.65 2.24
C LEU A 187 -20.65 -21.37 1.72
N LYS A 188 -20.05 -22.29 2.51
CA LYS A 188 -18.85 -23.04 2.11
C LYS A 188 -19.09 -24.05 0.97
N ARG A 189 -20.34 -24.44 0.68
CA ARG A 189 -20.63 -25.49 -0.32
C ARG A 189 -20.70 -25.00 -1.77
N SER A 190 -20.94 -23.72 -2.01
CA SER A 190 -21.14 -23.21 -3.38
C SER A 190 -19.86 -22.68 -4.05
N LEU A 191 -18.80 -22.37 -3.28
CA LEU A 191 -17.58 -21.77 -3.83
C LEU A 191 -16.59 -22.78 -4.44
N PHE A 192 -16.79 -24.09 -4.23
CA PHE A 192 -15.98 -25.13 -4.88
C PHE A 192 -16.13 -25.11 -6.42
N LEU A 193 -17.18 -24.47 -6.94
CA LEU A 193 -17.44 -24.31 -8.38
C LEU A 193 -16.84 -23.02 -8.99
N LEU A 194 -16.50 -22.01 -8.18
CA LEU A 194 -15.99 -20.72 -8.68
C LEU A 194 -14.46 -20.66 -8.77
N ASN A 195 -13.74 -21.43 -7.95
CA ASN A 195 -12.27 -21.51 -8.04
C ASN A 195 -11.77 -22.18 -9.34
N SER A 196 -12.64 -22.85 -10.09
CA SER A 196 -12.31 -23.41 -11.41
C SER A 196 -12.33 -22.38 -12.54
N LEU A 197 -12.80 -21.15 -12.30
CA LEU A 197 -12.95 -20.09 -13.31
C LEU A 197 -11.87 -19.00 -13.23
N CYS A 198 -11.05 -18.96 -12.19
CA CYS A 198 -9.93 -18.01 -12.04
C CYS A 198 -8.54 -18.63 -12.28
N ILE A 199 -8.47 -19.88 -12.72
CA ILE A 199 -7.22 -20.53 -13.16
C ILE A 199 -7.31 -20.69 -14.68
N ASN A 200 -7.09 -19.60 -15.42
CA ASN A 200 -6.78 -19.65 -16.85
C ASN A 200 -6.26 -18.28 -17.32
N GLU A 201 -5.19 -17.77 -16.71
CA GLU A 201 -4.43 -16.64 -17.27
C GLU A 201 -3.46 -17.08 -18.38
N ASP A 202 -3.23 -18.38 -18.56
CA ASP A 202 -2.33 -18.93 -19.59
C ASP A 202 -2.93 -18.99 -21.02
N GLN A 203 -4.18 -18.54 -21.23
CA GLN A 203 -4.83 -18.54 -22.56
C GLN A 203 -4.94 -17.18 -23.25
N ILE A 204 -4.45 -16.08 -22.67
CA ILE A 204 -4.64 -14.73 -23.24
C ILE A 204 -3.40 -14.20 -24.01
N LEU A 205 -2.24 -14.83 -23.91
CA LEU A 205 -1.00 -14.37 -24.58
C LEU A 205 -0.65 -15.08 -25.90
N ASN A 206 -1.56 -15.86 -26.50
CA ASN A 206 -1.28 -16.60 -27.73
C ASN A 206 -2.39 -16.50 -28.79
N GLU A 207 -2.91 -15.29 -29.07
CA GLU A 207 -3.66 -15.05 -30.31
C GLU A 207 -3.59 -13.57 -30.76
N LYS A 208 -2.75 -13.30 -31.78
CA LYS A 208 -2.77 -12.15 -32.73
C LYS A 208 -2.39 -10.78 -32.13
N PHE A 209 -1.25 -10.17 -32.41
CA PHE A 209 -0.50 -9.95 -33.67
C PHE A 209 1.00 -9.80 -33.37
#